data_AF-A0A3R6YAS5-F1
#
_entry.id   AF-A0A3R6YAS5-F1
#
_cell.length_a   1.000
_cell.length_b   1.000
_cell.length_c   1.000
_cell.angle_alpha   90.00
_cell.angle_beta   90.00
_cell.angle_gamma   90.00
#
_symmetry.space_group_name_H-M   'P 1'
#
loop_
_entity.id
_entity.type
_entity.pdbx_description
1 polymer ?
#
loop_
_entity_poly.entity_id
_entity_poly.type
_entity_poly.pdbx_seq_one_letter_code
_entity_poly.pdbx_strand_id
1 'polypeptide(L)'
;MSTKKKSKSNSSSVPAPNKADNGPSIRIVYDVEAYTKHYNHMAATLTRVFPTLRCFGQKATPTLKGMLLAFSILVLQGLLALSVFYGEAFLLDHFGIALEFHVSQFIKDYQMMILLPIAFITPIMQYVARNGKYEVYYNGTTIFLQA
;
A
#
# COMPACT_ATOMS: atom_id res chain seq x y z
N MET A 1 28.22 34.94 -5.45
CA MET A 1 26.81 34.62 -5.74
C MET A 1 26.63 33.11 -5.67
N SER A 2 25.98 32.60 -4.63
CA SER A 2 25.82 31.16 -4.38
C SER A 2 24.36 30.78 -4.62
N THR A 3 24.08 30.09 -5.71
CA THR A 3 22.74 29.61 -6.09
C THR A 3 22.48 28.26 -5.44
N LYS A 4 22.04 28.26 -4.18
CA LYS A 4 21.55 27.04 -3.53
C LYS A 4 20.16 26.69 -4.11
N LYS A 5 20.16 25.78 -5.08
CA LYS A 5 18.97 25.10 -5.65
C LYS A 5 18.16 24.47 -4.50
N LYS A 6 16.98 25.01 -4.20
CA LYS A 6 15.99 24.38 -3.33
C LYS A 6 15.43 23.16 -4.05
N SER A 7 15.91 21.97 -3.67
CA SER A 7 15.32 20.69 -4.04
C SER A 7 13.87 20.66 -3.55
N LYS A 8 12.93 20.64 -4.50
CA LYS A 8 11.50 20.46 -4.26
C LYS A 8 11.26 18.96 -4.08
N SER A 9 11.46 18.47 -2.86
CA SER A 9 11.04 17.13 -2.44
C SER A 9 9.52 17.10 -2.34
N ASN A 10 8.87 16.57 -3.37
CA ASN A 10 7.48 16.11 -3.31
C ASN A 10 7.45 14.82 -2.46
N SER A 11 7.53 14.96 -1.15
CA SER A 11 7.04 13.93 -0.25
C SER A 11 5.70 14.39 0.27
N SER A 12 4.64 13.65 -0.05
CA SER A 12 3.35 13.70 0.64
C SER A 12 3.53 13.11 2.05
N SER A 13 4.42 13.70 2.84
CA SER A 13 4.55 13.44 4.26
C SER A 13 3.69 14.46 4.98
N VAL A 14 2.57 13.96 5.52
CA VAL A 14 1.83 14.70 6.54
C VAL A 14 2.84 15.11 7.61
N PRO A 15 2.92 16.40 8.01
CA PRO A 15 3.93 16.86 8.94
C PRO A 15 3.86 16.03 10.23
N ALA A 16 5.00 15.43 10.61
CA ALA A 16 5.13 14.88 11.94
C ALA A 16 4.86 16.01 12.95
N PRO A 17 4.03 15.78 13.99
CA PRO A 17 3.62 16.85 14.88
C PRO A 17 4.85 17.34 15.66
N ASN A 18 5.24 18.59 15.40
CA ASN A 18 6.15 19.32 16.26
C ASN A 18 5.50 19.39 17.65
N LYS A 19 6.10 18.73 18.64
CA LYS A 19 5.71 18.73 20.06
C LYS A 19 5.73 20.11 20.75
N ALA A 20 5.85 21.20 20.00
CA ALA A 20 6.14 22.55 20.53
C ALA A 20 5.00 23.57 20.38
N ASP A 21 3.86 23.24 19.76
CA ASP A 21 2.68 24.11 19.71
C ASP A 21 1.58 23.55 20.63
N ASN A 22 1.47 24.11 21.84
CA ASN A 22 0.49 23.79 22.89
C ASN A 22 -0.95 24.21 22.51
N GLY A 23 -1.49 23.71 21.42
CA GLY A 23 -2.91 23.83 21.06
C GLY A 23 -3.64 22.50 21.18
N PRO A 24 -4.97 22.48 21.41
CA PRO A 24 -5.74 21.25 21.39
C PRO A 24 -5.64 20.61 20.00
N SER A 25 -5.16 19.37 19.94
CA SER A 25 -4.95 18.62 18.70
C SER A 25 -5.65 17.27 18.74
N ILE A 26 -6.29 16.91 17.64
CA ILE A 26 -6.89 15.60 17.42
C ILE A 26 -6.06 14.87 16.37
N ARG A 27 -5.60 13.68 16.69
CA ARG A 27 -4.93 12.77 15.77
C ARG A 27 -5.81 11.56 15.53
N ILE A 28 -6.13 11.29 14.28
CA ILE A 28 -6.92 10.12 13.86
C ILE A 28 -5.97 9.18 13.15
N VAL A 29 -5.74 8.00 13.73
CA VAL A 29 -4.99 6.91 13.10
C VAL A 29 -6.02 6.00 12.42
N TYR A 30 -5.98 5.90 11.10
CA TYR A 30 -7.00 5.13 10.37
C TYR A 30 -6.41 4.33 9.21
N ASP A 31 -7.10 3.24 8.88
CA ASP A 31 -6.87 2.52 7.63
C ASP A 31 -7.32 3.37 6.44
N VAL A 32 -6.34 3.88 5.68
CA VAL A 32 -6.56 4.75 4.52
C VAL A 32 -7.40 4.07 3.46
N GLU A 33 -7.29 2.75 3.30
CA GLU A 33 -8.01 2.04 2.24
C GLU A 33 -9.48 1.79 2.57
N ALA A 34 -9.87 1.94 3.84
CA ALA A 34 -11.24 1.76 4.31
C ALA A 34 -11.90 3.08 4.72
N TYR A 35 -11.19 3.95 5.43
CA TYR A 35 -11.79 5.06 6.18
C TYR A 35 -11.42 6.46 5.69
N THR A 36 -10.75 6.63 4.53
CA THR A 36 -10.43 7.98 4.01
C THR A 36 -11.64 8.88 3.85
N LYS A 37 -12.78 8.37 3.36
CA LYS A 37 -14.01 9.16 3.23
C LYS A 37 -14.55 9.60 4.60
N HIS A 38 -14.52 8.71 5.59
CA HIS A 38 -14.96 8.99 6.94
C HIS A 38 -14.05 10.01 7.63
N TYR A 39 -12.73 9.88 7.48
CA TYR A 39 -11.76 10.85 7.96
C TYR A 39 -12.00 12.23 7.34
N ASN A 40 -12.16 12.33 6.01
CA ASN A 40 -12.37 13.62 5.34
C ASN A 40 -13.65 14.31 5.83
N HIS A 41 -14.74 13.56 6.00
CA HIS A 41 -16.00 14.08 6.53
C HIS A 41 -15.86 14.56 7.98
N MET A 42 -15.23 13.76 8.84
CA MET A 42 -14.97 14.14 10.23
C MET A 42 -14.03 15.35 10.34
N ALA A 43 -12.94 15.38 9.58
CA ALA A 43 -11.99 16.49 9.57
C ALA A 43 -12.66 17.79 9.13
N ALA A 44 -13.49 17.75 8.07
CA ALA A 44 -14.25 18.92 7.61
C ALA A 44 -15.28 19.40 8.64
N THR A 45 -15.92 18.48 9.37
CA THR A 45 -16.87 18.84 10.43
C THR A 45 -16.15 19.44 11.64
N LEU A 46 -15.03 18.84 12.05
CA LEU A 46 -14.23 19.29 13.19
C LEU A 46 -13.62 20.67 12.95
N THR A 47 -13.11 20.96 11.76
CA THR A 47 -12.57 22.29 11.44
C THR A 47 -13.66 23.35 11.36
N ARG A 48 -14.89 22.98 10.96
CA ARG A 48 -16.04 23.88 10.94
C ARG A 48 -16.53 24.23 12.34
N VAL A 49 -16.59 23.26 13.25
CA VAL A 49 -17.10 23.44 14.63
C VAL A 49 -16.02 24.01 15.55
N PHE A 50 -14.77 23.58 15.37
CA PHE A 50 -13.62 23.98 16.19
C PHE A 50 -12.47 24.49 15.31
N PRO A 51 -12.51 25.75 14.84
CA PRO A 51 -11.54 26.29 13.89
C PRO A 51 -10.12 26.43 14.48
N THR A 52 -9.98 26.46 15.80
CA THR A 52 -8.69 26.53 16.51
C THR A 52 -8.04 25.16 16.71
N LEU A 53 -8.78 24.08 16.44
CA LEU A 53 -8.35 22.72 16.71
C LEU A 53 -7.60 22.12 15.51
N ARG A 54 -6.40 21.61 15.74
CA ARG A 54 -5.58 20.99 14.68
C ARG A 54 -5.95 19.52 14.54
N CYS A 55 -6.47 19.13 13.37
CA CYS A 55 -6.82 17.74 13.05
C CYS A 55 -5.74 17.10 12.16
N PHE A 56 -5.15 15.99 12.58
CA PHE A 56 -4.12 15.27 11.85
C PHE A 56 -4.58 13.85 11.53
N GLY A 57 -4.44 13.44 10.28
CA GLY A 57 -4.63 12.05 9.85
C GLY A 57 -3.29 11.33 9.83
N GLN A 58 -3.21 10.17 10.47
CA GLN A 58 -2.05 9.28 10.41
C GLN A 58 -2.49 7.93 9.82
N LYS A 59 -1.74 7.42 8.84
CA LYS A 59 -2.00 6.08 8.29
C LYS A 59 -1.73 5.03 9.37
N ALA A 60 -2.70 4.14 9.58
CA ALA A 60 -2.51 2.96 10.43
C ALA A 60 -1.38 2.09 9.88
N THR A 61 -0.49 1.61 10.76
CA THR A 61 0.55 0.67 10.36
C THR A 61 -0.10 -0.63 9.88
N PRO A 62 0.36 -1.19 8.75
CA PRO A 62 -0.16 -2.47 8.26
C PRO A 62 0.06 -3.57 9.29
N THR A 63 -0.90 -4.50 9.44
CA THR A 63 -0.69 -5.66 10.31
C THR A 63 0.40 -6.56 9.75
N LEU A 64 1.13 -7.25 10.63
CA LEU A 64 2.15 -8.23 10.24
C LEU A 64 1.57 -9.31 9.30
N LYS A 65 0.33 -9.75 9.58
CA LYS A 65 -0.38 -10.74 8.75
C LYS A 65 -0.69 -10.20 7.35
N GLY A 66 -1.22 -8.98 7.24
CA GLY A 66 -1.48 -8.34 5.95
C GLY A 66 -0.20 -8.12 5.14
N MET A 67 0.90 -7.75 5.81
CA MET A 67 2.21 -7.57 5.17
C MET A 67 2.79 -8.89 4.65
N LEU A 68 2.73 -9.97 5.44
CA LEU A 68 3.18 -11.30 5.03
C LEU A 68 2.38 -11.83 3.85
N LEU A 69 1.06 -11.63 3.87
CA LEU A 69 0.19 -12.10 2.80
C LEU A 69 0.43 -11.31 1.51
N ALA A 70 0.53 -9.97 1.57
CA ALA A 70 0.92 -9.16 0.42
C ALA A 70 2.30 -9.56 -0.14
N PHE A 71 3.27 -9.85 0.73
CA PHE A 71 4.57 -10.36 0.32
C PHE A 71 4.48 -11.74 -0.36
N SER A 72 3.66 -12.65 0.17
CA SER A 72 3.46 -13.97 -0.42
C SER A 72 2.85 -13.88 -1.83
N ILE A 73 1.89 -12.98 -2.04
CA ILE A 73 1.30 -12.71 -3.35
C ILE A 73 2.37 -12.15 -4.30
N LEU A 74 3.23 -11.24 -3.82
CA LEU A 74 4.30 -10.65 -4.63
C LEU A 74 5.30 -11.70 -5.10
N VAL A 75 5.72 -12.58 -4.18
CA VAL A 75 6.61 -13.70 -4.49
C VAL A 75 5.95 -14.63 -5.51
N LEU A 76 4.68 -14.99 -5.30
CA LEU A 76 3.93 -15.84 -6.22
C LEU A 76 3.82 -15.20 -7.61
N GLN A 77 3.54 -13.91 -7.68
CA GLN A 77 3.46 -13.14 -8.93
C GLN A 77 4.81 -13.10 -9.66
N GLY A 78 5.91 -12.92 -8.92
CA GLY A 78 7.27 -12.98 -9.44
C GLY A 78 7.63 -14.36 -9.98
N LEU A 79 7.28 -15.43 -9.26
CA LEU A 79 7.50 -16.81 -9.70
C LEU A 79 6.68 -17.16 -10.94
N LEU A 80 5.41 -16.74 -10.99
CA LEU A 80 4.55 -16.91 -12.17
C LEU A 80 5.15 -16.19 -13.38
N ALA A 81 5.55 -14.92 -13.24
CA ALA A 81 6.20 -14.20 -14.32
C ALA A 81 7.50 -14.90 -14.75
N LEU A 82 8.35 -15.29 -13.80
CA LEU A 82 9.62 -15.97 -14.09
C LEU A 82 9.40 -17.33 -14.78
N SER A 83 8.35 -18.06 -14.42
CA SER A 83 7.96 -19.30 -15.09
C SER A 83 7.50 -19.08 -16.54
N VAL A 84 6.87 -17.95 -16.85
CA VAL A 84 6.47 -17.62 -18.22
C VAL A 84 7.69 -17.25 -19.09
N PHE A 85 8.70 -16.57 -18.52
CA PHE A 85 9.91 -16.17 -19.26
C PHE A 85 10.98 -17.26 -19.34
N TYR A 86 11.17 -18.04 -18.28
CA TYR A 86 12.28 -18.98 -18.11
C TYR A 86 11.83 -20.42 -17.84
N GLY A 87 10.53 -20.69 -17.74
CA GLY A 87 10.03 -22.03 -17.41
C GLY A 87 10.43 -23.09 -18.43
N GLU A 88 10.49 -22.74 -19.72
CA GLU A 88 10.95 -23.65 -20.76
C GLU A 88 12.43 -24.04 -20.56
N ALA A 89 13.30 -23.07 -20.28
CA ALA A 89 14.72 -23.33 -20.02
C ALA A 89 14.93 -24.10 -18.70
N PHE A 90 14.19 -23.76 -17.65
CA PHE A 90 14.26 -24.43 -16.36
C PHE A 90 13.84 -25.90 -16.42
N LEU A 91 12.76 -26.21 -17.16
CA LEU A 91 12.28 -27.59 -17.36
C LEU A 91 13.25 -28.42 -18.21
N LEU A 92 13.87 -27.80 -19.21
CA LEU A 92 14.87 -28.45 -20.06
C LEU A 92 16.15 -28.78 -19.28
N ASP A 93 16.70 -27.80 -18.54
CA ASP A 93 17.99 -27.93 -17.87
C ASP A 93 17.95 -28.81 -16.61
N HIS A 94 16.86 -28.77 -15.85
CA HIS A 94 16.77 -29.52 -14.59
C HIS A 94 16.05 -30.87 -14.70
N PHE A 95 15.11 -31.01 -15.63
CA PHE A 95 14.31 -32.24 -15.76
C PHE A 95 14.51 -32.95 -17.10
N GLY A 96 15.23 -32.35 -18.06
CA GLY A 96 15.38 -32.92 -19.41
C GLY A 96 14.07 -33.00 -20.19
N ILE A 97 13.02 -32.31 -19.74
CA ILE A 97 11.70 -32.35 -20.35
C ILE A 97 11.64 -31.25 -21.40
N ALA A 98 11.70 -31.65 -22.67
CA ALA A 98 11.38 -30.77 -23.78
C ALA A 98 9.88 -30.42 -23.72
N LEU A 99 9.59 -29.14 -23.51
CA LEU A 99 8.22 -28.65 -23.59
C LEU A 99 7.71 -28.87 -25.01
N GLU A 100 6.52 -29.44 -25.13
CA GLU A 100 5.92 -29.73 -26.43
C GLU A 100 5.86 -28.45 -27.29
N PHE A 101 6.23 -28.57 -28.57
CA PHE A 101 6.36 -27.43 -29.50
C PHE A 101 5.12 -26.52 -29.50
N HIS A 102 3.92 -27.10 -29.44
CA HIS A 102 2.65 -26.36 -29.43
C HIS A 102 2.46 -25.54 -28.15
N VAL A 103 2.93 -26.04 -27.00
CA VAL A 103 2.84 -25.35 -25.70
C VAL A 103 3.88 -24.23 -25.61
N SER A 104 5.10 -24.48 -26.09
CA SER A 104 6.17 -23.47 -26.17
C SER A 104 5.76 -22.29 -27.07
N GLN A 105 5.20 -22.59 -28.24
CA GLN A 105 4.75 -21.58 -29.18
C GLN A 105 3.54 -20.79 -28.64
N PHE A 106 2.59 -21.46 -27.98
CA PHE A 106 1.48 -20.80 -27.30
C PHE A 106 1.93 -19.83 -26.20
N ILE A 107 2.89 -20.22 -25.36
CA ILE A 107 3.40 -19.34 -24.29
C ILE A 107 4.09 -18.11 -24.87
N LYS A 108 4.84 -18.26 -25.97
CA LYS A 108 5.52 -17.15 -26.66
C LYS A 108 4.53 -16.21 -27.36
N ASP A 109 3.55 -16.77 -28.07
CA ASP A 109 2.57 -15.99 -28.84
C ASP A 109 1.59 -15.22 -27.92
N TYR A 110 1.23 -15.81 -26.78
CA TYR A 110 0.28 -15.23 -25.82
C TYR A 110 0.94 -14.67 -24.55
N GLN A 111 2.25 -14.48 -24.55
CA GLN A 111 3.02 -14.08 -23.37
C GLN A 111 2.43 -12.83 -22.68
N MET A 112 2.12 -11.80 -23.47
CA MET A 112 1.55 -10.54 -22.96
C MET A 112 0.13 -10.72 -22.44
N MET A 113 -0.65 -11.65 -23.03
CA MET A 113 -1.99 -11.99 -22.59
C MET A 113 -1.99 -12.78 -21.27
N ILE A 114 -0.97 -13.62 -21.06
CA ILE A 114 -0.76 -14.39 -19.82
C ILE A 114 -0.22 -13.50 -18.70
N LEU A 115 0.62 -12.51 -19.02
CA LEU A 115 1.14 -11.56 -18.04
C LEU A 115 0.07 -10.58 -17.52
N LEU A 116 -0.98 -10.32 -18.31
CA LEU A 116 -2.06 -9.43 -17.93
C LEU A 116 -2.78 -9.86 -16.63
N PRO A 117 -3.33 -11.08 -16.50
CA PRO A 117 -3.96 -11.53 -15.26
C PRO A 117 -2.97 -11.58 -14.08
N ILE A 118 -1.69 -11.88 -14.32
CA ILE A 118 -0.64 -11.84 -13.29
C ILE A 118 -0.49 -10.43 -12.71
N ALA A 119 -0.53 -9.39 -13.55
CA ALA A 119 -0.48 -7.99 -13.11
C ALA A 119 -1.76 -7.55 -12.35
N PHE A 120 -2.93 -8.09 -12.71
CA PHE A 120 -4.21 -7.79 -12.06
C PHE A 120 -4.36 -8.38 -10.64
N ILE A 121 -3.41 -9.20 -10.18
CA ILE A 121 -3.38 -9.67 -8.79
C ILE A 121 -2.98 -8.52 -7.83
N THR A 122 -2.28 -7.49 -8.30
CA THR A 122 -1.81 -6.35 -7.50
C THR A 122 -2.89 -5.63 -6.67
N PRO A 123 -4.07 -5.26 -7.21
CA PRO A 123 -5.15 -4.66 -6.41
C PRO A 123 -5.66 -5.56 -5.27
N ILE A 124 -5.51 -6.89 -5.38
CA ILE A 124 -5.87 -7.82 -4.30
C ILE A 124 -4.92 -7.65 -3.10
N MET A 125 -3.64 -7.32 -3.34
CA MET A 125 -2.69 -7.03 -2.26
C MET A 125 -3.12 -5.83 -1.41
N GLN A 126 -3.66 -4.80 -2.04
CA GLN A 126 -4.18 -3.62 -1.33
C GLN A 126 -5.33 -4.04 -0.42
N TYR A 127 -6.30 -4.78 -0.97
CA TYR A 127 -7.44 -5.27 -0.18
C TYR A 127 -7.05 -6.12 1.04
N VAL A 128 -6.02 -6.96 0.91
CA VAL A 128 -5.54 -7.79 2.03
C VAL A 128 -4.70 -7.01 3.05
N ALA A 129 -4.14 -5.86 2.66
CA ALA A 129 -3.44 -4.96 3.57
C ALA A 129 -4.39 -4.16 4.47
N ARG A 130 -5.71 -4.24 4.23
CA ARG A 130 -6.74 -3.63 5.09
C ARG A 130 -6.73 -4.26 6.48
N ASN A 131 -6.69 -3.41 7.49
CA ASN A 131 -6.67 -3.83 8.88
C ASN A 131 -7.86 -3.31 9.68
N GLY A 132 -8.76 -2.54 9.06
CA GLY A 132 -10.00 -2.08 9.72
C GLY A 132 -9.77 -1.12 10.90
N LYS A 133 -8.51 -0.77 11.18
CA LYS A 133 -8.08 -0.03 12.36
C LYS A 133 -8.54 1.43 12.30
N TYR A 134 -9.18 1.88 13.36
CA TYR A 134 -9.58 3.28 13.55
C TYR A 134 -9.40 3.72 15.01
N GLU A 135 -8.46 4.64 15.24
CA GLU A 135 -8.15 5.18 16.58
C GLU A 135 -8.18 6.70 16.55
N VAL A 136 -8.74 7.31 17.59
CA VAL A 136 -8.81 8.77 17.74
C VAL A 136 -8.12 9.16 19.05
N TYR A 137 -7.15 10.06 18.94
CA TYR A 137 -6.37 10.61 20.03
C TYR A 137 -6.66 12.10 20.18
N TYR A 138 -6.88 12.58 21.39
CA TYR A 138 -6.95 13.98 21.73
C TYR A 138 -5.80 14.34 22.65
N ASN A 139 -4.95 15.27 22.23
CA ASN A 139 -3.77 15.69 22.98
C ASN A 139 -2.88 14.53 23.47
N GLY A 140 -2.83 13.43 22.72
CA GLY A 140 -2.08 12.22 23.05
C GLY A 140 -2.86 11.15 23.84
N THR A 141 -4.05 11.45 24.35
CA THR A 141 -4.93 10.49 25.05
C THR A 141 -5.88 9.82 24.07
N THR A 142 -5.99 8.49 24.09
CA THR A 142 -6.99 7.74 23.30
C THR A 142 -8.40 8.04 23.80
N ILE A 143 -9.25 8.54 22.91
CA ILE A 143 -10.68 8.73 23.19
C ILE A 143 -11.51 7.59 22.60
N PHE A 144 -11.11 7.08 21.43
CA PHE A 144 -11.86 6.06 20.72
C PHE A 144 -10.92 5.06 20.06
N LEU A 145 -11.23 3.77 20.21
CA LEU A 145 -10.50 2.67 19.60
C LEU A 145 -11.51 1.66 19.04
N GLN A 146 -11.42 1.43 17.75
CA GLN A 146 -12.13 0.36 17.04
C GLN A 146 -11.09 -0.51 16.36
N ALA A 147 -11.00 -1.75 16.85
CA ALA A 147 -10.12 -2.81 16.35
C ALA A 147 -10.91 -3.76 15.43
#